data_AF-A0A0C1QLK9-F1
#
_entry.id   AF-A0A0C1QLK9-F1
#
_cell.length_a   1.000
_cell.length_b   1.000
_cell.length_c   1.000
_cell.angle_alpha   90.00
_cell.angle_beta   90.00
_cell.angle_gamma   90.00
#
_symmetry.space_group_name_H-M   'P 1'
#
loop_
_entity.id
_entity.type
_entity.pdbx_description
1 polymer ?
#
loop_
_entity_poly.entity_id
_entity_poly.type
_entity_poly.pdbx_seq_one_letter_code
_entity_poly.pdbx_strand_id
1 'polypeptide(L)'
;ENGIEIIVIVSDWLMPGMKGDEFLILIHRQYPNIITIMLTGQANKEAIERAVTQANLYAHLPKPWNSKKLIETIKSGIAQYE
;
A
#
# COMPACT_ATOMS: atom_id res chain seq x y z
N GLU A 1 -10.82 6.17 -23.84
CA GLU A 1 -11.38 6.06 -22.48
C GLU A 1 -10.40 6.71 -21.51
N ASN A 2 -10.89 7.45 -20.53
CA ASN A 2 -10.16 8.52 -19.84
C ASN A 2 -8.78 8.08 -19.31
N GLY A 3 -7.73 8.82 -19.71
CA GLY A 3 -6.33 8.64 -19.31
C GLY A 3 -6.07 9.00 -17.85
N ILE A 4 -6.74 8.31 -16.94
CA ILE A 4 -6.49 8.40 -15.50
C ILE A 4 -5.45 7.35 -15.15
N GLU A 5 -4.26 7.81 -14.82
CA GLU A 5 -3.18 6.96 -14.32
C GLU A 5 -3.23 6.90 -12.79
N ILE A 6 -3.31 5.69 -12.26
CA ILE A 6 -3.26 5.45 -10.81
C ILE A 6 -1.80 5.27 -10.43
N ILE A 7 -1.28 6.18 -9.59
CA ILE A 7 0.14 6.18 -9.19
C ILE A 7 0.33 5.51 -7.83
N VAL A 8 -0.62 5.72 -6.90
CA VAL A 8 -0.52 5.25 -5.52
C VAL A 8 -1.83 4.61 -5.08
N ILE A 9 -1.76 3.49 -4.37
CA ILE A 9 -2.87 2.86 -3.68
C ILE A 9 -2.54 2.74 -2.19
N VAL A 10 -3.48 3.17 -1.35
CA VAL A 10 -3.42 3.02 0.10
C VAL A 10 -4.55 2.09 0.55
N SER A 11 -4.23 1.00 1.26
CA SER A 11 -5.21 0.03 1.74
C SER A 11 -5.08 -0.22 3.23
N ASP A 12 -6.20 -0.41 3.92
CA ASP A 12 -6.19 -1.01 5.26
C ASP A 12 -5.85 -2.49 5.16
N TRP A 13 -5.15 -3.02 6.15
CA TRP A 13 -4.86 -4.45 6.24
C TRP A 13 -6.11 -5.26 6.59
N LEU A 14 -6.90 -4.78 7.56
CA LEU A 14 -8.09 -5.49 8.04
C LEU A 14 -9.34 -4.99 7.32
N MET A 15 -9.71 -5.68 6.24
CA MET A 15 -10.92 -5.41 5.47
C MET A 15 -11.79 -6.66 5.40
N PRO A 16 -13.13 -6.51 5.32
CA PRO A 16 -14.03 -7.65 5.12
C PRO A 16 -13.83 -8.26 3.73
N GLY A 17 -13.84 -9.58 3.64
CA GLY A 17 -13.73 -10.34 2.39
C GLY A 17 -12.29 -10.62 1.95
N MET A 18 -11.47 -9.59 1.76
CA MET A 18 -10.07 -9.72 1.32
C MET A 18 -9.15 -8.87 2.19
N LYS A 19 -8.03 -9.41 2.66
CA LYS A 19 -7.07 -8.64 3.45
C LYS A 19 -6.29 -7.66 2.57
N GLY A 20 -5.83 -6.57 3.15
CA GLY A 20 -5.09 -5.53 2.43
C GLY A 20 -3.81 -6.03 1.79
N ASP A 21 -3.09 -6.95 2.45
CA ASP A 21 -1.87 -7.52 1.87
C ASP A 21 -2.20 -8.40 0.65
N GLU A 22 -3.26 -9.20 0.70
CA GLU A 22 -3.72 -9.99 -0.44
C GLU A 22 -4.13 -9.09 -1.62
N PHE A 23 -4.87 -8.03 -1.33
CA PHE A 23 -5.27 -7.04 -2.33
C PHE A 23 -4.07 -6.35 -2.98
N LEU A 24 -3.12 -5.86 -2.19
CA LEU A 24 -1.94 -5.15 -2.70
C LEU A 24 -1.04 -6.07 -3.54
N ILE A 25 -0.95 -7.37 -3.20
CA ILE A 25 -0.24 -8.36 -4.01
C ILE A 25 -0.91 -8.55 -5.37
N LEU A 26 -2.25 -8.61 -5.41
CA LEU A 26 -2.99 -8.73 -6.67
C LEU A 26 -2.79 -7.49 -7.55
N ILE A 27 -2.86 -6.30 -6.96
CA ILE A 27 -2.58 -5.04 -7.65
C ILE A 27 -1.16 -5.04 -8.22
N HIS A 28 -0.15 -5.35 -7.41
CA HIS A 28 1.24 -5.31 -7.88
C HIS A 28 1.51 -6.30 -9.03
N ARG A 29 0.85 -7.46 -9.03
CA ARG A 29 0.96 -8.43 -10.15
C ARG A 29 0.39 -7.92 -11.47
N GLN A 30 -0.68 -7.13 -11.42
CA GLN A 30 -1.32 -6.57 -12.62
C GLN A 30 -0.72 -5.22 -13.02
N TYR A 31 -0.30 -4.43 -12.03
CA TYR A 31 0.15 -3.05 -12.18
C TYR A 31 1.41 -2.83 -11.31
N PRO A 32 2.58 -3.34 -11.73
CA PRO A 32 3.80 -3.35 -10.92
C PRO A 32 4.34 -1.95 -10.61
N ASN A 33 3.97 -0.95 -11.40
CA ASN A 33 4.42 0.44 -11.26
C ASN A 33 3.61 1.23 -10.22
N ILE A 34 2.48 0.71 -9.75
CA ILE A 34 1.68 1.37 -8.73
C ILE A 34 2.38 1.23 -7.38
N ILE A 35 2.57 2.36 -6.71
CA ILE A 35 3.10 2.42 -5.34
C ILE A 35 2.03 1.93 -4.37
N THR A 36 2.37 0.93 -3.57
CA THR A 36 1.46 0.31 -2.61
C THR A 36 1.80 0.72 -1.19
N ILE A 37 0.81 1.24 -0.44
CA ILE A 37 0.94 1.61 0.97
C ILE A 37 -0.10 0.84 1.78
N MET A 38 0.33 0.20 2.87
CA MET A 38 -0.55 -0.57 3.74
C MET A 38 -0.71 0.09 5.11
N LEU A 39 -1.95 0.28 5.54
CA LEU A 39 -2.26 0.77 6.88
C LEU A 39 -2.50 -0.43 7.81
N THR A 40 -1.78 -0.52 8.92
CA THR A 40 -1.77 -1.71 9.78
C THR A 40 -2.23 -1.38 11.19
N GLY A 41 -3.31 -2.01 11.67
CA GLY A 41 -3.69 -1.92 13.09
C GLY A 41 -3.27 -3.14 13.90
N GLN A 42 -3.67 -4.31 13.42
CA GLN A 42 -3.45 -5.60 14.08
C GLN A 42 -2.71 -6.58 13.15
N ALA A 43 -2.02 -6.07 12.13
CA ALA A 43 -1.32 -6.92 11.18
C ALA A 43 -0.19 -7.68 11.88
N ASN A 44 -0.12 -9.00 11.67
CA ASN A 44 1.00 -9.79 12.16
C ASN A 44 2.25 -9.52 11.29
N LYS A 45 3.42 -9.83 11.84
CA LYS A 45 4.71 -9.61 11.14
C LYS A 45 4.77 -10.34 9.80
N GLU A 46 4.22 -11.54 9.74
CA GLU A 46 4.15 -12.38 8.54
C GLU A 46 3.36 -11.71 7.40
N ALA A 47 2.22 -11.06 7.70
CA ALA A 47 1.45 -10.34 6.68
C ALA A 47 2.23 -9.14 6.12
N ILE A 48 2.97 -8.43 6.98
CA ILE A 48 3.81 -7.30 6.56
C ILE A 48 4.96 -7.81 5.69
N GLU A 49 5.69 -8.83 6.13
CA GLU A 49 6.78 -9.46 5.36
C GLU A 49 6.27 -9.95 4.00
N ARG A 50 5.11 -10.60 3.98
CA ARG A 50 4.45 -11.05 2.76
C ARG A 50 4.14 -9.90 1.80
N ALA A 51 3.57 -8.81 2.29
CA ALA A 51 3.29 -7.62 1.47
C ALA A 51 4.57 -6.96 0.94
N VAL A 52 5.61 -6.85 1.76
CA VAL A 52 6.92 -6.31 1.34
C VAL A 52 7.51 -7.13 0.19
N THR A 53 7.53 -8.46 0.32
CA THR A 53 8.15 -9.32 -0.69
C THR A 53 7.29 -9.49 -1.95
N GLN A 54 5.96 -9.57 -1.82
CA GLN A 54 5.08 -9.96 -2.93
C GLN A 54 4.30 -8.80 -3.57
N ALA A 55 4.14 -7.67 -2.87
CA ALA A 55 3.47 -6.47 -3.39
C ALA A 55 4.44 -5.32 -3.66
N ASN A 56 5.75 -5.54 -3.49
CA ASN A 56 6.77 -4.50 -3.47
C ASN A 56 6.34 -3.33 -2.58
N LEU A 57 5.86 -3.64 -1.37
CA LEU A 57 5.20 -2.66 -0.51
C LEU A 57 6.13 -1.50 -0.23
N TYR A 58 5.74 -0.31 -0.67
CA TYR A 58 6.54 0.91 -0.51
C TYR A 58 6.64 1.31 0.96
N ALA A 59 5.50 1.31 1.65
CA ALA A 59 5.45 1.66 3.06
C ALA A 59 4.30 0.93 3.76
N HIS A 60 4.52 0.66 5.05
CA HIS A 60 3.44 0.34 5.97
C HIS A 60 3.34 1.42 7.06
N LEU A 61 2.12 1.78 7.44
CA LEU A 61 1.87 2.79 8.47
C LEU A 61 1.01 2.19 9.59
N PRO A 62 1.52 2.09 10.82
CA PRO A 62 0.78 1.53 11.94
C PRO A 62 -0.33 2.48 12.43
N LYS A 63 -1.45 1.92 12.91
CA LYS A 63 -2.51 2.63 13.64
C LYS A 63 -2.09 2.83 15.10
N PRO A 64 -2.40 3.99 15.69
CA PRO A 64 -3.00 5.18 15.07
C PRO A 64 -1.97 5.94 14.22
N TRP A 65 -2.31 6.27 12.97
CA TRP A 65 -1.44 7.08 12.11
C TRP A 65 -1.72 8.57 12.26
N ASN A 66 -0.69 9.38 12.04
CA ASN A 66 -0.82 10.82 11.92
C ASN A 66 -1.05 11.20 10.44
N SER A 67 -2.06 12.03 10.16
CA SER A 67 -2.37 12.54 8.82
C SER A 67 -1.15 13.16 8.13
N LYS A 68 -0.31 13.90 8.87
CA LYS A 68 0.94 14.48 8.34
C LYS A 68 1.88 13.40 7.84
N LYS A 69 2.05 12.33 8.62
CA LYS A 69 2.93 11.21 8.25
C LYS A 69 2.41 10.47 7.01
N LEU A 70 1.09 10.25 6.93
CA LEU A 70 0.46 9.63 5.76
C LEU A 70 0.70 10.47 4.49
N ILE A 71 0.48 11.79 4.57
CA ILE A 71 0.70 12.70 3.44
C ILE A 71 2.18 12.70 3.02
N GLU A 72 3.11 12.75 3.98
CA GLU A 72 4.56 12.69 3.70
C GLU A 72 4.93 11.37 3.00
N THR A 73 4.41 10.23 3.47
CA THR A 73 4.65 8.92 2.84
C THR A 73 4.10 8.87 1.42
N ILE A 74 2.89 9.37 1.17
CA ILE A 74 2.31 9.41 -0.19
C ILE A 74 3.17 10.29 -1.11
N LYS A 75 3.53 11.50 -0.67
CA LYS A 75 4.37 12.41 -1.46
C LYS A 75 5.74 11.81 -1.78
N SER A 76 6.36 11.17 -0.79
CA SER A 76 7.64 10.48 -0.94
C SER A 76 7.54 9.31 -1.93
N GLY A 77 6.42 8.58 -1.92
CA GLY A 77 6.14 7.55 -2.91
C GLY A 77 6.06 8.13 -4.32
N ILE A 78 5.21 9.16 -4.52
CA ILE A 78 5.01 9.80 -5.83
C ILE A 78 6.35 10.33 -6.39
N ALA A 79 7.19 10.94 -5.55
CA ALA A 79 8.50 11.45 -5.97
C ALA A 79 9.49 10.36 -6.43
N GLN A 80 9.24 9.07 -6.12
CA GLN A 80 10.02 7.95 -6.64
C GLN A 80 9.46 7.39 -7.95
N TYR A 81 8.22 7.73 -8.29
CA TYR A 81 7.59 7.35 -9.55
C TYR A 81 8.05 8.25 -10.72
N GLU A 82 8.35 9.53 -10.43
CA GLU A 82 8.97 10.49 -11.36
C GLU A 82 10.46 10.18 -11.61
#